data_AF-A0A259PCG9-F1
#
_entry.id   AF-A0A259PCG9-F1
#
_cell.length_a   1.000
_cell.length_b   1.000
_cell.length_c   1.000
_cell.angle_alpha   90.00
_cell.angle_beta   90.00
_cell.angle_gamma   90.00
#
_symmetry.space_group_name_H-M   'P 1'
#
loop_
_entity.id
_entity.type
_entity.pdbx_description
1 polymer ?
#
loop_
_entity_poly.entity_id
_entity_poly.type
_entity_poly.pdbx_seq_one_letter_code
_entity_poly.pdbx_strand_id
1 'polypeptide(L)'
;MNAPQITPLEVPAPTPDAAPAAALSLADAPARLREIPYNYTSFSDREIVIRLLGADAWDWLSQLRQERRTGRSARMLYEVLGDIWVLKRNPYLQDDLLHSGKRRRALIDALWHRLHEVDKRRHGTDTQDAHAGARDALVVQLLERARAAVTTFAAWFDDVAALRRRALREFARHTRRDNIRFDGLARVSHMTDATDWRVEVPFVVLCPDTEAEMAPLVQACVSLGLTIVPRGGGTGYTGGAVPLVWNSAVINTEKLEDLGAVEMIDLPGVGHPVPTIRTGAGVVTQRVADAADRAGLVFAVDPTSADASCVGGNIAMNAGGKKAVLWGTAI
;
A
#
# COMPACT_ATOMS: atom_id res chain seq x y z
N MET A 1 12.76 -61.34 -28.04
CA MET A 1 13.29 -60.07 -27.49
C MET A 1 12.55 -59.83 -26.20
N ASN A 2 13.21 -60.13 -25.08
CA ASN A 2 12.63 -60.14 -23.74
C ASN A 2 12.66 -58.72 -23.15
N ALA A 3 11.52 -58.24 -22.68
CA ALA A 3 11.42 -57.00 -21.90
C ALA A 3 12.04 -57.19 -20.50
N PRO A 4 12.77 -56.21 -19.96
CA PRO A 4 13.34 -56.31 -18.62
C PRO A 4 12.25 -56.14 -17.54
N GLN A 5 12.27 -57.03 -16.54
CA GLN A 5 11.45 -56.92 -15.33
C GLN A 5 12.02 -55.82 -14.41
N ILE A 6 11.17 -54.89 -14.00
CA ILE A 6 11.50 -53.84 -13.01
C ILE A 6 11.18 -54.41 -11.62
N THR A 7 12.20 -54.55 -10.78
CA THR A 7 12.07 -54.93 -9.37
C THR A 7 11.52 -53.74 -8.56
N PRO A 8 10.55 -53.93 -7.63
CA PRO A 8 10.10 -52.84 -6.77
C PRO A 8 11.19 -52.43 -5.77
N LEU A 9 11.40 -51.13 -5.58
CA LEU A 9 12.23 -50.61 -4.48
C LEU A 9 11.56 -50.91 -3.13
N GLU A 10 12.27 -51.62 -2.25
CA GLU A 10 11.89 -51.78 -0.85
C GLU A 10 12.00 -50.43 -0.12
N VAL A 11 10.89 -50.00 0.50
CA VAL A 11 10.86 -48.85 1.41
C VAL A 11 11.23 -49.36 2.81
N PRO A 12 12.28 -48.85 3.47
CA PRO A 12 12.63 -49.31 4.81
C PRO A 12 11.58 -48.85 5.83
N ALA A 13 11.22 -49.75 6.74
CA ALA A 13 10.31 -49.48 7.85
C ALA A 13 10.91 -48.41 8.81
N PRO A 14 10.07 -47.58 9.45
CA PRO A 14 10.55 -46.52 10.33
C PRO A 14 11.20 -47.10 11.59
N THR A 15 12.42 -46.67 11.89
CA THR A 15 13.14 -47.02 13.13
C THR A 15 12.47 -46.39 14.35
N PRO A 16 12.24 -47.14 15.45
CA PRO A 16 11.65 -46.63 16.67
C PRO A 16 12.76 -46.07 17.58
N ASP A 17 13.26 -44.89 17.26
CA ASP A 17 14.03 -44.08 18.22
C ASP A 17 14.09 -42.62 17.76
N ALA A 18 12.98 -41.92 17.96
CA ALA A 18 12.95 -40.46 17.93
C ALA A 18 12.40 -40.00 19.27
N ALA A 19 13.31 -39.67 20.18
CA ALA A 19 13.00 -38.98 21.42
C ALA A 19 12.11 -37.75 21.11
N PRO A 20 11.11 -37.44 21.95
CA PRO A 20 10.19 -36.34 21.69
C PRO A 20 11.01 -35.05 21.56
N ALA A 21 10.84 -34.37 20.43
CA ALA A 21 11.42 -33.06 20.16
C ALA A 21 11.22 -32.19 21.41
N ALA A 22 12.34 -31.81 22.03
CA ALA A 22 12.35 -30.99 23.22
C ALA A 22 11.48 -29.75 22.94
N ALA A 23 10.41 -29.61 23.71
CA ALA A 23 9.61 -28.41 23.74
C ALA A 23 10.57 -27.24 23.96
N LEU A 24 10.74 -26.41 22.94
CA LEU A 24 11.50 -25.18 23.02
C LEU A 24 10.89 -24.36 24.15
N SER A 25 11.63 -24.33 25.27
CA SER A 25 11.41 -23.45 26.40
C SER A 25 11.14 -22.04 25.88
N LEU A 26 9.92 -21.54 26.10
CA LEU A 26 9.49 -20.17 25.83
C LEU A 26 10.15 -19.14 26.78
N ALA A 27 11.27 -19.49 27.42
CA ALA A 27 11.88 -18.71 28.48
C ALA A 27 12.99 -17.73 28.03
N ASP A 28 13.15 -17.49 26.74
CA ASP A 28 13.99 -16.39 26.24
C ASP A 28 13.36 -15.80 24.96
N ALA A 29 12.29 -15.03 25.14
CA ALA A 29 11.76 -14.21 24.05
C ALA A 29 12.76 -13.06 23.78
N PRO A 30 13.29 -12.91 22.55
CA PRO A 30 14.15 -11.79 22.23
C PRO A 30 13.38 -10.48 22.43
N ALA A 31 14.08 -9.45 22.90
CA ALA A 31 13.55 -8.10 23.10
C ALA A 31 12.62 -7.71 21.94
N ARG A 32 11.40 -7.23 22.25
CA ARG A 32 10.44 -6.74 21.25
C ARG A 32 11.17 -5.85 20.22
N LEU A 33 11.40 -6.37 19.01
CA LEU A 33 12.09 -5.67 17.93
C LEU A 33 11.32 -4.42 17.45
N ARG A 34 10.03 -4.29 17.82
CA ARG A 34 9.16 -3.15 17.56
C ARG A 34 8.25 -2.85 18.74
N GLU A 35 8.07 -1.56 19.03
CA GLU A 35 7.10 -1.07 20.00
C GLU A 35 5.75 -0.70 19.34
N ILE A 36 5.75 -0.41 18.02
CA ILE A 36 4.54 -0.20 17.23
C ILE A 36 4.14 -1.51 16.53
N PRO A 37 3.03 -2.17 16.92
CA PRO A 37 2.79 -3.58 16.61
C PRO A 37 2.16 -3.81 15.22
N TYR A 38 2.88 -3.59 14.11
CA TYR A 38 2.31 -3.80 12.76
C TYR A 38 3.28 -4.38 11.73
N ASN A 39 2.73 -5.22 10.84
CA ASN A 39 3.40 -5.90 9.72
C ASN A 39 2.98 -5.37 8.34
N TYR A 40 2.06 -4.40 8.26
CA TYR A 40 1.53 -3.85 6.98
C TYR A 40 2.22 -2.56 6.51
N THR A 41 3.40 -2.26 7.05
CA THR A 41 4.20 -1.11 6.63
C THR A 41 5.68 -1.46 6.59
N SER A 42 6.35 -0.96 5.57
CA SER A 42 7.82 -1.02 5.43
C SER A 42 8.53 -0.07 6.39
N PHE A 43 7.82 0.82 7.09
CA PHE A 43 8.41 1.81 7.99
C PHE A 43 8.72 1.25 9.38
N SER A 44 9.94 1.48 9.86
CA SER A 44 10.41 1.30 11.24
C SER A 44 9.77 2.26 12.24
N ASP A 45 9.87 1.95 13.54
CA ASP A 45 9.40 2.83 14.62
C ASP A 45 10.03 4.23 14.51
N ARG A 46 11.32 4.30 14.10
CA ARG A 46 12.02 5.56 13.83
C ARG A 46 11.30 6.38 12.77
N GLU A 47 11.00 5.78 11.62
CA GLU A 47 10.35 6.49 10.52
C GLU A 47 8.94 6.95 10.88
N ILE A 48 8.20 6.15 11.67
CA ILE A 48 6.88 6.53 12.16
C ILE A 48 6.97 7.73 13.10
N VAL A 49 7.88 7.70 14.08
CA VAL A 49 8.10 8.82 15.01
C VAL A 49 8.47 10.09 14.24
N ILE A 50 9.42 9.99 13.30
CA ILE A 50 9.86 11.15 12.51
C ILE A 50 8.71 11.76 11.72
N ARG A 51 7.85 10.92 11.12
CA ARG A 51 6.68 11.39 10.35
C ARG A 51 5.61 12.03 11.22
N LEU A 52 5.43 11.57 12.45
CA LEU A 52 4.38 12.09 13.35
C LEU A 52 4.85 13.29 14.18
N LEU A 53 6.10 13.27 14.65
CA LEU A 53 6.61 14.20 15.66
C LEU A 53 7.83 15.02 15.22
N GLY A 54 8.49 14.64 14.12
CA GLY A 54 9.72 15.27 13.62
C GLY A 54 11.01 14.51 13.99
N ALA A 55 12.13 14.90 13.37
CA ALA A 55 13.41 14.22 13.51
C ALA A 55 13.92 14.18 14.97
N ASP A 56 13.93 15.34 15.63
CA ASP A 56 14.45 15.51 16.99
C ASP A 56 13.70 14.64 18.02
N ALA A 57 12.42 14.39 17.78
CA ALA A 57 11.59 13.59 18.69
C ALA A 57 12.05 12.12 18.78
N TRP A 58 12.67 11.58 17.74
CA TRP A 58 13.26 10.25 17.80
C TRP A 58 14.43 10.22 18.79
N ASP A 59 15.31 11.20 18.74
CA ASP A 59 16.48 11.26 19.61
C ASP A 59 16.05 11.42 21.08
N TRP A 60 15.05 12.26 21.35
CA TRP A 60 14.46 12.42 22.68
C TRP A 60 13.82 11.11 23.20
N LEU A 61 13.06 10.40 22.35
CA LEU A 61 12.47 9.11 22.72
C LEU A 61 13.55 8.04 22.97
N SER A 62 14.57 7.97 22.13
CA SER A 62 15.69 7.05 22.28
C SER A 62 16.47 7.30 23.57
N GLN A 63 16.69 8.55 23.95
CA GLN A 63 17.30 8.91 25.22
C GLN A 63 16.44 8.44 26.41
N LEU A 64 15.13 8.71 26.39
CA LEU A 64 14.22 8.30 27.47
C LEU A 64 14.07 6.77 27.59
N ARG A 65 14.26 6.01 26.50
CA ARG A 65 14.20 4.53 26.49
C ARG A 65 15.38 3.86 27.17
N GLN A 66 16.58 4.45 27.07
CA GLN A 66 17.78 3.88 27.70
C GLN A 66 17.73 3.99 29.24
N GLU A 67 16.81 4.79 29.75
CA GLU A 67 16.65 5.03 31.18
C GLU A 67 15.60 4.11 31.83
N ARG A 68 16.03 3.38 32.88
CA ARG A 68 15.21 2.39 33.60
C ARG A 68 13.93 2.96 34.24
N ARG A 69 13.86 4.27 34.54
CA ARG A 69 12.73 4.92 35.23
C ARG A 69 11.71 5.56 34.29
N THR A 70 12.14 6.20 33.20
CA THR A 70 11.27 6.91 32.23
C THR A 70 10.80 6.04 31.06
N GLY A 71 11.30 4.81 30.93
CA GLY A 71 10.92 3.88 29.87
C GLY A 71 9.41 3.58 29.79
N ARG A 72 8.67 3.72 30.90
CA ARG A 72 7.20 3.54 30.89
C ARG A 72 6.46 4.69 30.20
N SER A 73 6.91 5.93 30.37
CA SER A 73 6.32 7.10 29.69
C SER A 73 6.63 7.07 28.19
N ALA A 74 7.86 6.69 27.82
CA ALA A 74 8.23 6.46 26.43
C ALA A 74 7.35 5.38 25.78
N ARG A 75 7.14 4.24 26.44
CA ARG A 75 6.27 3.17 25.95
C ARG A 75 4.82 3.62 25.72
N MET A 76 4.27 4.41 26.65
CA MET A 76 2.92 4.96 26.48
C MET A 76 2.81 5.95 25.31
N LEU A 77 3.86 6.74 25.06
CA LEU A 77 3.92 7.60 23.88
C LEU A 77 3.95 6.74 22.60
N TYR A 78 4.73 5.66 22.55
CA TYR A 78 4.69 4.72 21.42
C TYR A 78 3.31 4.09 21.20
N GLU A 79 2.57 3.79 22.26
CA GLU A 79 1.18 3.29 22.14
C GLU A 79 0.28 4.34 21.47
N VAL A 80 0.36 5.62 21.86
CA VAL A 80 -0.41 6.71 21.23
C VAL A 80 -0.02 6.90 19.76
N LEU A 81 1.28 6.93 19.47
CA LEU A 81 1.78 7.08 18.09
C LEU A 81 1.42 5.88 17.22
N GLY A 82 1.49 4.68 17.79
CA GLY A 82 1.06 3.45 17.17
C GLY A 82 -0.42 3.51 16.80
N ASP A 83 -1.31 3.86 17.74
CA ASP A 83 -2.74 3.98 17.47
C ASP A 83 -3.03 4.98 16.34
N ILE A 84 -2.40 6.16 16.35
CA ILE A 84 -2.52 7.14 15.26
C ILE A 84 -2.08 6.52 13.93
N TRP A 85 -0.89 5.93 13.91
CA TRP A 85 -0.28 5.38 12.70
C TRP A 85 -1.18 4.32 12.05
N VAL A 86 -1.70 3.41 12.86
CA VAL A 86 -2.52 2.28 12.42
C VAL A 86 -3.80 2.73 11.79
N LEU A 87 -4.46 3.67 12.45
CA LEU A 87 -5.74 4.18 12.00
C LEU A 87 -5.56 4.99 10.71
N LYS A 88 -4.48 5.77 10.59
CA LYS A 88 -4.14 6.44 9.33
C LYS A 88 -3.77 5.47 8.20
N ARG A 89 -3.46 4.22 8.51
CA ARG A 89 -3.00 3.21 7.54
C ARG A 89 -3.98 2.08 7.27
N ASN A 90 -5.07 1.98 8.03
CA ASN A 90 -6.07 0.93 7.87
C ASN A 90 -7.39 1.51 7.34
N PRO A 91 -7.68 1.36 6.04
CA PRO A 91 -8.88 1.91 5.41
C PRO A 91 -10.19 1.45 6.03
N TYR A 92 -10.24 0.20 6.51
CA TYR A 92 -11.44 -0.34 7.15
C TYR A 92 -11.76 0.39 8.46
N LEU A 93 -10.73 0.67 9.27
CA LEU A 93 -10.89 1.45 10.50
C LEU A 93 -11.20 2.91 10.19
N GLN A 94 -10.62 3.48 9.14
CA GLN A 94 -10.94 4.84 8.69
C GLN A 94 -12.42 4.95 8.34
N ASP A 95 -12.92 4.04 7.52
CA ASP A 95 -14.32 4.05 7.09
C ASP A 95 -15.24 3.91 8.31
N ASP A 96 -15.00 2.96 9.21
CA ASP A 96 -15.81 2.81 10.44
C ASP A 96 -15.85 4.09 11.28
N LEU A 97 -14.72 4.76 11.47
CA LEU A 97 -14.61 5.99 12.26
C LEU A 97 -15.20 7.22 11.54
N LEU A 98 -15.15 7.26 10.21
CA LEU A 98 -15.83 8.29 9.42
C LEU A 98 -17.35 8.12 9.47
N HIS A 99 -17.85 6.89 9.57
CA HIS A 99 -19.28 6.60 9.70
C HIS A 99 -19.81 6.76 11.14
N SER A 100 -18.96 6.56 12.16
CA SER A 100 -19.37 6.59 13.56
C SER A 100 -18.69 7.70 14.36
N GLY A 101 -19.33 8.87 14.42
CA GLY A 101 -18.87 9.99 15.23
C GLY A 101 -18.72 9.68 16.73
N LYS A 102 -19.50 8.73 17.26
CA LYS A 102 -19.36 8.25 18.65
C LYS A 102 -18.06 7.48 18.85
N ARG A 103 -17.74 6.52 17.97
CA ARG A 103 -16.48 5.76 18.04
C ARG A 103 -15.28 6.66 17.81
N ARG A 104 -15.38 7.59 16.86
CA ARG A 104 -14.37 8.63 16.62
C ARG A 104 -14.07 9.45 17.86
N ARG A 105 -15.10 10.00 18.54
CA ARG A 105 -14.90 10.75 19.79
C ARG A 105 -14.26 9.90 20.88
N ALA A 106 -14.79 8.70 21.13
CA ALA A 106 -14.25 7.80 22.15
C ALA A 106 -12.77 7.46 21.93
N LEU A 107 -12.36 7.24 20.68
CA LEU A 107 -10.97 7.05 20.31
C LEU A 107 -10.12 8.30 20.62
N ILE A 108 -10.55 9.48 20.16
CA ILE A 108 -9.80 10.72 20.37
C ILE A 108 -9.68 11.03 21.87
N ASP A 109 -10.75 10.84 22.64
CA ASP A 109 -10.76 11.01 24.09
C ASP A 109 -9.78 10.04 24.78
N ALA A 110 -9.71 8.79 24.30
CA ALA A 110 -8.76 7.80 24.81
C ALA A 110 -7.29 8.20 24.53
N LEU A 111 -6.98 8.77 23.36
CA LEU A 111 -5.64 9.27 23.05
C LEU A 111 -5.27 10.45 23.97
N TRP A 112 -6.20 11.40 24.17
CA TRP A 112 -6.00 12.51 25.10
C TRP A 112 -5.81 12.06 26.54
N HIS A 113 -6.61 11.08 26.99
CA HIS A 113 -6.48 10.51 28.33
C HIS A 113 -5.09 9.88 28.53
N ARG A 114 -4.58 9.12 27.55
CA ARG A 114 -3.22 8.54 27.63
C ARG A 114 -2.15 9.63 27.72
N LEU A 115 -2.26 10.70 26.93
CA LEU A 115 -1.31 11.83 27.02
C LEU A 115 -1.38 12.54 28.38
N HIS A 116 -2.56 12.65 28.97
CA HIS A 116 -2.73 13.19 30.32
C HIS A 116 -2.05 12.31 31.38
N GLU A 117 -2.19 10.99 31.28
CA GLU A 117 -1.53 10.05 32.19
C GLU A 117 0.01 10.08 32.07
N VAL A 118 0.54 10.34 30.86
CA VAL A 118 1.98 10.56 30.67
C VAL A 118 2.44 11.85 31.37
N ASP A 119 1.69 12.95 31.23
CA ASP A 119 2.01 14.23 31.87
C ASP A 119 1.93 14.16 33.40
N LYS A 120 0.90 13.49 33.95
CA LYS A 120 0.76 13.28 35.39
C LYS A 120 1.95 12.52 35.99
N ARG A 121 2.48 11.53 35.27
CA ARG A 121 3.62 10.71 35.73
C ARG A 121 4.93 11.49 35.80
N ARG A 122 5.11 12.50 34.96
CA ARG A 122 6.26 13.42 35.03
C ARG A 122 6.37 14.04 36.42
N HIS A 123 5.25 14.47 37.00
CA HIS A 123 5.18 15.11 38.31
C HIS A 123 5.31 14.16 39.51
N GLY A 124 5.29 12.83 39.29
CA GLY A 124 5.32 11.82 40.36
C GLY A 124 6.71 11.28 40.70
N THR A 125 7.77 11.81 40.08
CA THR A 125 9.15 11.33 40.23
C THR A 125 9.91 12.13 41.28
N ASP A 126 10.48 11.46 42.30
CA ASP A 126 11.17 12.05 43.45
C ASP A 126 12.21 13.13 43.08
N THR A 127 12.13 14.27 43.77
CA THR A 127 12.93 15.50 43.65
C THR A 127 14.43 15.36 44.01
N GLN A 128 14.96 14.15 44.11
CA GLN A 128 16.35 13.88 44.55
C GLN A 128 17.30 13.49 43.41
N ASP A 129 16.84 13.45 42.15
CA ASP A 129 17.68 13.11 40.99
C ASP A 129 18.08 14.38 40.22
N ALA A 130 19.38 14.70 40.18
CA ALA A 130 19.92 15.87 39.50
C ALA A 130 19.62 15.89 37.99
N HIS A 131 19.34 14.72 37.38
CA HIS A 131 18.95 14.60 35.98
C HIS A 131 17.42 14.61 35.77
N ALA A 132 16.60 14.71 36.82
CA ALA A 132 15.14 14.77 36.70
C ALA A 132 14.66 15.97 35.87
N GLY A 133 15.22 17.17 36.10
CA GLY A 133 14.80 18.39 35.40
C GLY A 133 15.03 18.34 33.89
N ALA A 134 16.15 17.75 33.44
CA ALA A 134 16.45 17.60 32.02
C ALA A 134 15.49 16.61 31.33
N ARG A 135 15.12 15.52 32.01
CA ARG A 135 14.17 14.52 31.48
C ARG A 135 12.75 15.06 31.41
N ASP A 136 12.34 15.79 32.43
CA ASP A 136 11.04 16.45 32.45
C ASP A 136 10.91 17.42 31.29
N ALA A 137 11.97 18.17 30.99
CA ALA A 137 12.01 19.05 29.82
C ALA A 137 11.85 18.29 28.50
N LEU A 138 12.51 17.13 28.34
CA LEU A 138 12.35 16.28 27.15
C LEU A 138 10.92 15.72 27.03
N VAL A 139 10.34 15.25 28.14
CA VAL A 139 8.96 14.74 28.18
C VAL A 139 7.96 15.84 27.84
N VAL A 140 8.16 17.07 28.33
CA VAL A 140 7.32 18.23 27.97
C VAL A 140 7.36 18.51 26.48
N GLN A 141 8.55 18.53 25.86
CA GLN A 141 8.70 18.76 24.42
C GLN A 141 8.02 17.63 23.61
N LEU A 142 8.20 16.37 24.00
CA LEU A 142 7.53 15.23 23.37
C LEU A 142 6.02 15.28 23.52
N LEU A 143 5.52 15.65 24.70
CA LEU A 143 4.08 15.81 24.94
C LEU A 143 3.49 16.92 24.07
N GLU A 144 4.17 18.05 23.93
CA GLU A 144 3.73 19.13 23.03
C GLU A 144 3.56 18.62 21.59
N ARG A 145 4.58 17.93 21.05
CA ARG A 145 4.54 17.33 19.72
C ARG A 145 3.43 16.27 19.60
N ALA A 146 3.27 15.41 20.61
CA ALA A 146 2.27 14.35 20.62
C ALA A 146 0.84 14.92 20.69
N ARG A 147 0.61 15.98 21.47
CA ARG A 147 -0.66 16.70 21.52
C ARG A 147 -0.98 17.33 20.16
N ALA A 148 -0.01 17.96 19.51
CA ALA A 148 -0.17 18.48 18.15
C ALA A 148 -0.49 17.36 17.14
N ALA A 149 0.14 16.19 17.26
CA ALA A 149 -0.14 15.04 16.42
C ALA A 149 -1.57 14.49 16.62
N VAL A 150 -2.05 14.40 17.88
CA VAL A 150 -3.45 14.01 18.16
C VAL A 150 -4.44 15.04 17.62
N THR A 151 -4.18 16.34 17.79
CA THR A 151 -5.03 17.41 17.22
C THR A 151 -5.11 17.30 15.70
N THR A 152 -3.97 17.13 15.03
CA THR A 152 -3.89 16.97 13.57
C THR A 152 -4.63 15.71 13.12
N PHE A 153 -4.46 14.60 13.85
CA PHE A 153 -5.15 13.35 13.58
C PHE A 153 -6.68 13.46 13.77
N ALA A 154 -7.14 14.20 14.77
CA ALA A 154 -8.56 14.45 14.99
C ALA A 154 -9.18 15.26 13.83
N ALA A 155 -8.52 16.36 13.43
CA ALA A 155 -8.96 17.22 12.33
C ALA A 155 -8.97 16.50 10.98
N TRP A 156 -8.00 15.60 10.75
CA TRP A 156 -7.87 14.83 9.53
C TRP A 156 -9.15 14.09 9.11
N PHE A 157 -9.95 13.57 10.06
CA PHE A 157 -11.21 12.91 9.71
C PHE A 157 -12.21 13.85 9.04
N ASP A 158 -12.30 15.09 9.52
CA ASP A 158 -13.23 16.08 8.97
C ASP A 158 -12.74 16.57 7.60
N ASP A 159 -11.43 16.74 7.43
CA ASP A 159 -10.79 17.07 6.15
C ASP A 159 -11.04 15.97 5.10
N VAL A 160 -10.82 14.71 5.47
CA VAL A 160 -11.08 13.56 4.58
C VAL A 160 -12.56 13.48 4.23
N ALA A 161 -13.46 13.67 5.19
CA ALA A 161 -14.90 13.65 4.91
C ALA A 161 -15.30 14.79 3.96
N ALA A 162 -14.75 16.00 4.14
CA ALA A 162 -14.98 17.13 3.26
C ALA A 162 -14.44 16.88 1.85
N LEU A 163 -13.23 16.32 1.73
CA LEU A 163 -12.63 15.96 0.45
C LEU A 163 -13.44 14.85 -0.25
N ARG A 164 -13.88 13.80 0.46
CA ARG A 164 -14.75 12.74 -0.10
C ARG A 164 -16.04 13.32 -0.68
N ARG A 165 -16.69 14.26 0.03
CA ARG A 165 -17.90 14.93 -0.46
C ARG A 165 -17.64 15.74 -1.74
N ARG A 166 -16.52 16.48 -1.79
CA ARG A 166 -16.12 17.23 -2.99
C ARG A 166 -15.81 16.31 -4.16
N ALA A 167 -14.97 15.30 -3.92
CA ALA A 167 -14.56 14.31 -4.90
C ALA A 167 -15.75 13.57 -5.51
N LEU A 168 -16.67 13.08 -4.67
CA LEU A 168 -17.87 12.40 -5.14
C LEU A 168 -18.72 13.29 -6.07
N ARG A 169 -18.86 14.59 -5.73
CA ARG A 169 -19.63 15.53 -6.58
C ARG A 169 -18.97 15.78 -7.93
N GLU A 170 -17.65 15.89 -7.96
CA GLU A 170 -16.91 16.15 -9.21
C GLU A 170 -16.85 14.88 -10.08
N PHE A 171 -16.44 13.74 -9.52
CA PHE A 171 -16.31 12.49 -10.29
C PHE A 171 -17.65 11.92 -10.77
N ALA A 172 -18.73 12.05 -9.99
CA ALA A 172 -20.04 11.52 -10.38
C ALA A 172 -20.68 12.23 -11.58
N ARG A 173 -20.08 13.34 -12.07
CA ARG A 173 -20.46 13.98 -13.35
C ARG A 173 -19.91 13.23 -14.56
N HIS A 174 -18.89 12.41 -14.35
CA HIS A 174 -18.10 11.82 -15.43
C HIS A 174 -18.14 10.30 -15.41
N THR A 175 -18.37 9.68 -14.26
CA THR A 175 -18.45 8.22 -14.14
C THR A 175 -19.55 7.79 -13.18
N ARG A 176 -19.92 6.51 -13.22
CA ARG A 176 -20.92 5.94 -12.30
C ARG A 176 -20.39 5.93 -10.87
N ARG A 177 -21.29 6.02 -9.88
CA ARG A 177 -20.89 6.13 -8.46
C ARG A 177 -20.12 4.92 -7.94
N ASP A 178 -20.44 3.73 -8.42
CA ASP A 178 -19.75 2.46 -8.12
C ASP A 178 -18.32 2.36 -8.68
N ASN A 179 -17.98 3.25 -9.62
CA ASN A 179 -16.61 3.41 -10.11
C ASN A 179 -15.77 4.37 -9.24
N ILE A 180 -16.37 5.02 -8.24
CA ILE A 180 -15.70 5.95 -7.32
C ILE A 180 -15.54 5.26 -5.97
N ARG A 181 -14.44 4.53 -5.81
CA ARG A 181 -14.26 3.58 -4.72
C ARG A 181 -13.41 4.17 -3.60
N PHE A 182 -14.08 4.48 -2.49
CA PHE A 182 -13.45 4.91 -1.24
C PHE A 182 -13.30 3.76 -0.23
N ASP A 183 -13.86 2.59 -0.53
CA ASP A 183 -13.91 1.45 0.37
C ASP A 183 -12.53 0.83 0.61
N GLY A 184 -12.40 0.17 1.75
CA GLY A 184 -11.15 -0.43 2.16
C GLY A 184 -10.60 -1.50 1.22
N LEU A 185 -11.45 -2.32 0.59
CA LEU A 185 -11.01 -3.39 -0.31
C LEU A 185 -10.34 -2.80 -1.56
N ALA A 186 -11.02 -1.88 -2.23
CA ALA A 186 -10.46 -1.21 -3.39
C ALA A 186 -9.13 -0.52 -3.05
N ARG A 187 -9.10 0.28 -1.98
CA ARG A 187 -7.89 1.03 -1.60
C ARG A 187 -6.72 0.12 -1.21
N VAL A 188 -6.96 -0.97 -0.48
CA VAL A 188 -5.91 -1.92 -0.07
C VAL A 188 -5.37 -2.71 -1.26
N SER A 189 -6.22 -3.16 -2.20
CA SER A 189 -5.77 -3.90 -3.38
C SER A 189 -5.00 -3.03 -4.38
N HIS A 190 -5.06 -1.70 -4.24
CA HIS A 190 -4.44 -0.74 -5.17
C HIS A 190 -3.31 0.09 -4.53
N MET A 191 -2.88 -0.24 -3.30
CA MET A 191 -1.80 0.49 -2.63
C MET A 191 -0.39 -0.03 -2.94
N THR A 192 -0.27 -1.14 -3.67
CA THR A 192 1.01 -1.78 -4.01
C THR A 192 0.98 -2.39 -5.41
N ASP A 193 2.13 -2.50 -6.06
CA ASP A 193 2.35 -3.37 -7.22
C ASP A 193 3.18 -4.60 -6.80
N ALA A 194 3.80 -5.30 -7.76
CA ALA A 194 4.57 -6.51 -7.50
C ALA A 194 5.88 -6.27 -6.72
N THR A 195 6.29 -5.01 -6.50
CA THR A 195 7.35 -4.68 -5.53
C THR A 195 6.98 -4.98 -4.09
N ASP A 196 5.68 -5.14 -3.81
CA ASP A 196 5.12 -5.29 -2.47
C ASP A 196 5.32 -4.06 -1.56
N TRP A 197 5.72 -2.92 -2.14
CA TRP A 197 5.90 -1.66 -1.43
C TRP A 197 4.55 -1.06 -1.02
N ARG A 198 4.33 -0.96 0.29
CA ARG A 198 3.13 -0.36 0.88
C ARG A 198 3.47 1.00 1.48
N VAL A 199 3.70 2.00 0.63
CA VAL A 199 4.12 3.34 1.06
C VAL A 199 2.94 4.16 1.57
N GLU A 200 1.96 4.48 0.73
CA GLU A 200 0.71 5.16 1.09
C GLU A 200 -0.53 4.39 0.64
N VAL A 201 -1.66 4.63 1.32
CA VAL A 201 -2.96 4.15 0.87
C VAL A 201 -3.58 5.25 -0.01
N PRO A 202 -4.08 4.93 -1.21
CA PRO A 202 -4.70 5.94 -2.05
C PRO A 202 -5.95 6.52 -1.39
N PHE A 203 -6.27 7.78 -1.67
CA PHE A 203 -7.50 8.43 -1.20
C PHE A 203 -8.74 7.81 -1.86
N VAL A 204 -8.66 7.54 -3.16
CA VAL A 204 -9.75 6.97 -3.97
C VAL A 204 -9.20 6.08 -5.07
N VAL A 205 -9.95 5.05 -5.45
CA VAL A 205 -9.73 4.28 -6.67
C VAL A 205 -10.85 4.60 -7.65
N LEU A 206 -10.48 5.00 -8.87
CA LEU A 206 -11.40 5.27 -9.97
C LEU A 206 -11.32 4.12 -10.98
N CYS A 207 -12.48 3.57 -11.36
CA CYS A 207 -12.57 2.43 -12.27
C CYS A 207 -13.48 2.77 -13.48
N PRO A 208 -13.07 3.66 -14.41
CA PRO A 208 -13.90 4.08 -15.54
C PRO A 208 -14.42 2.89 -16.37
N ASP A 209 -15.61 3.02 -16.96
CA ASP A 209 -16.15 2.01 -17.89
C ASP A 209 -15.65 2.23 -19.32
N THR A 210 -15.38 3.48 -19.69
CA THR A 210 -15.04 3.87 -21.06
C THR A 210 -13.87 4.84 -21.11
N GLU A 211 -13.17 4.86 -22.26
CA GLU A 211 -12.06 5.79 -22.50
C GLU A 211 -12.49 7.27 -22.43
N ALA A 212 -13.73 7.57 -22.84
CA ALA A 212 -14.28 8.93 -22.80
C ALA A 212 -14.32 9.54 -21.39
N GLU A 213 -14.30 8.71 -20.34
CA GLU A 213 -14.29 9.15 -18.95
C GLU A 213 -12.89 9.60 -18.49
N MET A 214 -11.82 9.18 -19.18
CA MET A 214 -10.44 9.37 -18.72
C MET A 214 -10.05 10.84 -18.60
N ALA A 215 -10.20 11.62 -19.68
CA ALA A 215 -9.82 13.03 -19.69
C ALA A 215 -10.54 13.87 -18.61
N PRO A 216 -11.88 13.82 -18.48
CA PRO A 216 -12.56 14.58 -17.44
C PRO A 216 -12.26 14.07 -16.01
N LEU A 217 -12.03 12.76 -15.80
CA LEU A 217 -11.61 12.25 -14.49
C LEU A 217 -10.21 12.76 -14.10
N VAL A 218 -9.27 12.79 -15.05
CA VAL A 218 -7.92 13.37 -14.84
C VAL A 218 -8.03 14.85 -14.48
N GLN A 219 -8.84 15.61 -15.21
CA GLN A 219 -9.07 17.03 -14.92
C GLN A 219 -9.68 17.23 -13.52
N ALA A 220 -10.66 16.41 -13.14
CA ALA A 220 -11.26 16.46 -11.81
C ALA A 220 -10.23 16.15 -10.71
N CYS A 221 -9.38 15.14 -10.88
CA CYS A 221 -8.28 14.83 -9.96
C CYS A 221 -7.35 16.03 -9.76
N VAL A 222 -6.92 16.67 -10.86
CA VAL A 222 -6.06 17.87 -10.81
C VAL A 222 -6.76 19.01 -10.05
N SER A 223 -8.04 19.27 -10.33
CA SER A 223 -8.81 20.33 -9.66
C SER A 223 -8.99 20.10 -8.15
N LEU A 224 -8.96 18.84 -7.71
CA LEU A 224 -9.06 18.43 -6.31
C LEU A 224 -7.69 18.38 -5.60
N GLY A 225 -6.59 18.60 -6.32
CA GLY A 225 -5.23 18.50 -5.79
C GLY A 225 -4.81 17.06 -5.50
N LEU A 226 -5.33 16.09 -6.27
CA LEU A 226 -5.00 14.67 -6.13
C LEU A 226 -3.83 14.29 -7.04
N THR A 227 -2.84 13.59 -6.48
CA THR A 227 -1.80 12.93 -7.28
C THR A 227 -2.40 11.75 -8.02
N ILE A 228 -2.18 11.66 -9.33
CA ILE A 228 -2.75 10.60 -10.17
C ILE A 228 -1.76 9.46 -10.30
N VAL A 229 -2.22 8.23 -10.07
CA VAL A 229 -1.46 6.99 -10.27
C VAL A 229 -2.23 6.12 -11.27
N PRO A 230 -1.81 6.06 -12.55
CA PRO A 230 -2.42 5.15 -13.51
C PRO A 230 -2.05 3.70 -13.17
N ARG A 231 -2.99 2.79 -13.33
CA ARG A 231 -2.78 1.37 -13.00
C ARG A 231 -3.58 0.45 -13.93
N GLY A 232 -2.87 -0.50 -14.56
CA GLY A 232 -3.48 -1.70 -15.15
C GLY A 232 -3.46 -2.86 -14.14
N GLY A 233 -3.02 -4.05 -14.54
CA GLY A 233 -2.96 -5.23 -13.64
C GLY A 233 -2.00 -5.15 -12.45
N GLY A 234 -1.23 -4.06 -12.27
CA GLY A 234 -0.40 -3.85 -11.07
C GLY A 234 0.79 -4.81 -10.92
N THR A 235 1.28 -5.39 -12.03
CA THR A 235 2.33 -6.41 -12.05
C THR A 235 3.75 -5.85 -12.18
N GLY A 236 3.93 -4.53 -12.13
CA GLY A 236 5.23 -3.87 -12.26
C GLY A 236 6.14 -4.05 -11.05
N TYR A 237 7.46 -4.06 -11.27
CA TYR A 237 8.50 -4.24 -10.27
C TYR A 237 9.33 -2.96 -10.00
N THR A 238 8.82 -1.80 -10.38
CA THR A 238 9.52 -0.51 -10.26
C THR A 238 8.86 0.46 -9.28
N GLY A 239 7.72 0.09 -8.69
CA GLY A 239 6.94 0.97 -7.83
C GLY A 239 6.08 1.99 -8.59
N GLY A 240 5.99 1.88 -9.92
CA GLY A 240 5.30 2.85 -10.78
C GLY A 240 3.80 2.97 -10.53
N ALA A 241 3.18 1.95 -9.94
CA ALA A 241 1.76 1.97 -9.55
C ALA A 241 1.55 2.05 -8.03
N VAL A 242 2.59 2.42 -7.26
CA VAL A 242 2.55 2.55 -5.80
C VAL A 242 2.21 4.00 -5.41
N PRO A 243 1.11 4.24 -4.67
CA PRO A 243 0.84 5.56 -4.11
C PRO A 243 1.90 5.99 -3.10
N LEU A 244 2.47 7.18 -3.30
CA LEU A 244 3.49 7.76 -2.42
C LEU A 244 2.97 8.84 -1.48
N VAL A 245 1.75 9.32 -1.73
CA VAL A 245 1.08 10.35 -0.92
C VAL A 245 -0.37 9.92 -0.65
N TRP A 246 -0.90 10.28 0.52
CA TRP A 246 -2.25 9.89 0.94
C TRP A 246 -3.35 10.51 0.06
N ASN A 247 -3.14 11.73 -0.45
CA ASN A 247 -4.07 12.46 -1.31
C ASN A 247 -3.88 12.06 -2.78
N SER A 248 -3.90 10.76 -3.07
CA SER A 248 -3.73 10.21 -4.42
C SER A 248 -4.99 9.53 -4.93
N ALA A 249 -5.23 9.63 -6.23
CA ALA A 249 -6.24 8.87 -6.95
C ALA A 249 -5.54 7.80 -7.81
N VAL A 250 -5.84 6.53 -7.54
CA VAL A 250 -5.46 5.45 -8.47
C VAL A 250 -6.54 5.36 -9.54
N ILE A 251 -6.17 5.47 -10.81
CA ILE A 251 -7.08 5.25 -11.94
C ILE A 251 -6.79 3.85 -12.48
N ASN A 252 -7.69 2.91 -12.18
CA ASN A 252 -7.61 1.53 -12.66
C ASN A 252 -8.24 1.41 -14.06
N THR A 253 -7.44 1.04 -15.05
CA THR A 253 -7.84 0.91 -16.45
C THR A 253 -8.25 -0.51 -16.86
N GLU A 254 -8.25 -1.49 -15.95
CA GLU A 254 -8.54 -2.91 -16.26
C GLU A 254 -9.91 -3.14 -16.91
N LYS A 255 -10.89 -2.25 -16.68
CA LYS A 255 -12.21 -2.30 -17.34
C LYS A 255 -12.19 -1.84 -18.79
N LEU A 256 -11.13 -1.18 -19.25
CA LEU A 256 -10.97 -0.76 -20.64
C LEU A 256 -10.45 -1.93 -21.48
N GLU A 257 -11.29 -2.96 -21.62
CA GLU A 257 -10.92 -4.27 -22.15
C GLU A 257 -11.41 -4.56 -23.58
N ASP A 258 -11.78 -3.52 -24.33
CA ASP A 258 -12.15 -3.65 -25.75
C ASP A 258 -10.99 -4.26 -26.55
N LEU A 259 -11.29 -5.30 -27.32
CA LEU A 259 -10.31 -6.05 -28.12
C LEU A 259 -10.89 -6.31 -29.51
N GLY A 260 -10.31 -5.67 -30.51
CA GLY A 260 -10.69 -5.85 -31.91
C GLY A 260 -10.18 -7.16 -32.52
N ALA A 261 -10.58 -7.42 -33.76
CA ALA A 261 -9.98 -8.45 -34.58
C ALA A 261 -8.58 -8.02 -35.07
N VAL A 262 -7.83 -8.97 -35.62
CA VAL A 262 -6.65 -8.66 -36.43
C VAL A 262 -7.12 -8.14 -37.78
N GLU A 263 -6.71 -6.93 -38.14
CA GLU A 263 -7.06 -6.28 -39.39
C GLU A 263 -5.79 -5.83 -40.13
N MET A 264 -5.81 -5.88 -41.45
CA MET A 264 -4.73 -5.31 -42.27
C MET A 264 -4.96 -3.82 -42.39
N ILE A 265 -4.03 -3.01 -41.89
CA ILE A 265 -4.13 -1.55 -41.93
C ILE A 265 -2.91 -0.93 -42.61
N ASP A 266 -3.13 0.17 -43.33
CA ASP A 266 -2.05 0.98 -43.87
C ASP A 266 -1.48 1.88 -42.77
N LEU A 267 -0.21 1.67 -42.43
CA LEU A 267 0.50 2.53 -41.48
C LEU A 267 1.38 3.55 -42.19
N PRO A 268 1.44 4.82 -41.70
CA PRO A 268 2.35 5.82 -42.24
C PRO A 268 3.81 5.33 -42.26
N GLY A 269 4.47 5.44 -43.41
CA GLY A 269 5.86 5.03 -43.58
C GLY A 269 6.08 3.54 -43.86
N VAL A 270 5.03 2.72 -43.92
CA VAL A 270 5.11 1.30 -44.27
C VAL A 270 4.57 1.08 -45.69
N GLY A 271 5.35 0.43 -46.55
CA GLY A 271 5.02 0.25 -47.97
C GLY A 271 3.96 -0.83 -48.28
N HIS A 272 3.38 -1.44 -47.26
CA HIS A 272 2.34 -2.46 -47.38
C HIS A 272 1.44 -2.46 -46.12
N PRO A 273 0.18 -2.93 -46.22
CA PRO A 273 -0.66 -3.11 -45.05
C PRO A 273 -0.01 -4.06 -44.04
N VAL A 274 -0.18 -3.77 -42.75
CA VAL A 274 0.35 -4.61 -41.65
C VAL A 274 -0.79 -5.12 -40.77
N PRO A 275 -0.67 -6.36 -40.24
CA PRO A 275 -1.65 -6.89 -39.32
C PRO A 275 -1.61 -6.11 -38.01
N THR A 276 -2.75 -5.59 -37.58
CA THR A 276 -2.88 -4.77 -36.38
C THR A 276 -4.11 -5.18 -35.58
N ILE A 277 -4.00 -5.07 -34.25
CA ILE A 277 -5.10 -5.31 -33.31
C ILE A 277 -5.34 -4.02 -32.54
N ARG A 278 -6.58 -3.50 -32.57
CA ARG A 278 -7.00 -2.42 -31.66
C ARG A 278 -7.26 -3.01 -30.28
N THR A 279 -6.69 -2.40 -29.23
CA THR A 279 -6.89 -2.85 -27.85
C THR A 279 -7.11 -1.67 -26.93
N GLY A 280 -7.95 -1.85 -25.91
CA GLY A 280 -8.03 -0.96 -24.76
C GLY A 280 -6.85 -1.18 -23.80
N ALA A 281 -6.53 -0.14 -23.01
CA ALA A 281 -5.40 -0.18 -22.09
C ALA A 281 -5.50 -1.27 -21.01
N GLY A 282 -6.71 -1.73 -20.70
CA GLY A 282 -7.00 -2.77 -19.70
C GLY A 282 -6.89 -4.20 -20.22
N VAL A 283 -6.78 -4.40 -21.54
CA VAL A 283 -6.72 -5.75 -22.11
C VAL A 283 -5.49 -6.49 -21.58
N VAL A 284 -5.71 -7.69 -21.02
CA VAL A 284 -4.65 -8.58 -20.56
C VAL A 284 -3.78 -9.01 -21.73
N THR A 285 -2.46 -8.93 -21.59
CA THR A 285 -1.47 -9.20 -22.65
C THR A 285 -1.69 -10.55 -23.32
N GLN A 286 -1.96 -11.59 -22.53
CA GLN A 286 -2.22 -12.94 -23.05
C GLN A 286 -3.42 -12.98 -24.03
N ARG A 287 -4.48 -12.19 -23.78
CA ARG A 287 -5.65 -12.15 -24.68
C ARG A 287 -5.29 -11.60 -26.06
N VAL A 288 -4.34 -10.66 -26.14
CA VAL A 288 -3.82 -10.12 -27.40
C VAL A 288 -2.95 -11.15 -28.11
N ALA A 289 -2.10 -11.85 -27.36
CA ALA A 289 -1.29 -12.94 -27.91
C ALA A 289 -2.17 -14.05 -28.50
N ASP A 290 -3.20 -14.50 -27.78
CA ASP A 290 -4.11 -15.53 -28.27
C ASP A 290 -4.88 -15.07 -29.53
N ALA A 291 -5.20 -13.78 -29.62
CA ALA A 291 -5.87 -13.21 -30.80
C ALA A 291 -4.95 -13.18 -32.03
N ALA A 292 -3.67 -12.84 -31.84
CA ALA A 292 -2.67 -12.91 -32.90
C ALA A 292 -2.42 -14.37 -33.34
N ASP A 293 -2.27 -15.28 -32.38
CA ASP A 293 -2.02 -16.70 -32.64
C ASP A 293 -3.17 -17.34 -33.45
N ARG A 294 -4.44 -16.99 -33.14
CA ARG A 294 -5.60 -17.43 -33.94
C ARG A 294 -5.59 -16.92 -35.38
N ALA A 295 -4.90 -15.81 -35.66
CA ALA A 295 -4.70 -15.28 -37.00
C ALA A 295 -3.41 -15.79 -37.67
N GLY A 296 -2.69 -16.73 -37.05
CA GLY A 296 -1.42 -17.25 -37.56
C GLY A 296 -0.25 -16.27 -37.42
N LEU A 297 -0.36 -15.32 -36.48
CA LEU A 297 0.64 -14.29 -36.21
C LEU A 297 1.19 -14.45 -34.79
N VAL A 298 2.30 -13.77 -34.49
CA VAL A 298 2.88 -13.75 -33.14
C VAL A 298 2.76 -12.35 -32.57
N PHE A 299 2.17 -12.22 -31.39
CA PHE A 299 2.30 -11.00 -30.60
C PHE A 299 3.66 -10.99 -29.89
N ALA A 300 4.46 -9.94 -30.12
CA ALA A 300 5.86 -9.88 -29.71
C ALA A 300 6.05 -9.54 -28.23
N VAL A 301 5.16 -8.74 -27.63
CA VAL A 301 5.30 -8.30 -26.24
C VAL A 301 4.93 -9.46 -25.30
N ASP A 302 5.93 -10.06 -24.66
CA ASP A 302 5.82 -11.30 -23.88
C ASP A 302 6.41 -11.20 -22.45
N PRO A 303 5.97 -10.25 -21.60
CA PRO A 303 6.43 -10.19 -20.22
C PRO A 303 6.09 -11.50 -19.49
N THR A 304 6.90 -11.88 -18.50
CA THR A 304 6.63 -13.06 -17.64
C THR A 304 5.25 -13.01 -16.97
N SER A 305 4.69 -11.81 -16.81
CA SER A 305 3.34 -11.56 -16.28
C SER A 305 2.27 -11.46 -17.36
N ALA A 306 2.41 -12.08 -18.54
CA ALA A 306 1.47 -11.96 -19.65
C ALA A 306 -0.01 -12.25 -19.27
N ASP A 307 -0.23 -13.19 -18.33
CA ASP A 307 -1.57 -13.57 -17.85
C ASP A 307 -2.24 -12.54 -16.93
N ALA A 308 -1.53 -11.50 -16.51
CA ALA A 308 -2.02 -10.48 -15.58
C ALA A 308 -1.65 -9.03 -15.94
N SER A 309 -0.57 -8.82 -16.69
CA SER A 309 -0.21 -7.50 -17.23
C SER A 309 -1.24 -7.06 -18.27
N CYS A 310 -1.46 -5.75 -18.35
CA CYS A 310 -2.34 -5.15 -19.36
C CYS A 310 -1.51 -4.41 -20.42
N VAL A 311 -2.04 -4.28 -21.63
CA VAL A 311 -1.39 -3.58 -22.75
C VAL A 311 -0.96 -2.17 -22.37
N GLY A 312 -1.80 -1.40 -21.67
CA GLY A 312 -1.46 -0.04 -21.24
C GLY A 312 -0.25 0.00 -20.31
N GLY A 313 -0.11 -0.99 -19.43
CA GLY A 313 1.06 -1.14 -18.56
C GLY A 313 2.32 -1.50 -19.35
N ASN A 314 2.20 -2.36 -20.36
CA ASN A 314 3.31 -2.72 -21.22
C ASN A 314 3.87 -1.52 -21.98
N ILE A 315 2.98 -0.68 -22.55
CA ILE A 315 3.38 0.54 -23.25
C ILE A 315 4.05 1.51 -22.28
N ALA A 316 3.42 1.76 -21.12
CA ALA A 316 3.94 2.70 -20.13
C ALA A 316 5.33 2.31 -19.58
N MET A 317 5.64 1.03 -19.55
CA MET A 317 6.90 0.49 -19.02
C MET A 317 7.90 0.09 -20.10
N ASN A 318 7.56 0.27 -21.39
CA ASN A 318 8.27 -0.32 -22.52
C ASN A 318 8.62 -1.80 -22.28
N ALA A 319 7.61 -2.61 -21.94
CA ALA A 319 7.82 -3.99 -21.53
C ALA A 319 8.42 -4.82 -22.66
N GLY A 320 9.30 -5.74 -22.27
CA GLY A 320 9.86 -6.76 -23.16
C GLY A 320 9.90 -8.11 -22.45
N GLY A 321 10.12 -9.14 -23.25
CA GLY A 321 10.38 -10.49 -22.78
C GLY A 321 11.37 -11.20 -23.69
N LYS A 322 11.25 -12.52 -23.80
CA LYS A 322 12.23 -13.35 -24.51
C LYS A 322 12.20 -13.08 -26.02
N LYS A 323 11.03 -12.72 -26.55
CA LYS A 323 10.82 -12.37 -27.96
C LYS A 323 11.51 -11.04 -28.35
N ALA A 324 11.89 -10.19 -27.39
CA ALA A 324 12.47 -8.89 -27.69
C ALA A 324 13.79 -8.96 -28.49
N VAL A 325 14.51 -10.08 -28.45
CA VAL A 325 15.72 -10.30 -29.26
C VAL A 325 15.45 -10.21 -30.76
N LEU A 326 14.30 -10.67 -31.22
CA LEU A 326 13.94 -10.68 -32.65
C LEU A 326 12.98 -9.54 -33.01
N TRP A 327 12.08 -9.16 -32.09
CA TRP A 327 10.97 -8.23 -32.41
C TRP A 327 10.97 -6.92 -31.63
N GLY A 328 11.91 -6.73 -30.69
CA GLY A 328 11.97 -5.53 -29.84
C GLY A 328 10.98 -5.53 -28.68
N THR A 329 10.91 -4.40 -27.99
CA THR A 329 10.03 -4.14 -26.84
C THR A 329 8.69 -3.55 -27.28
N ALA A 330 7.83 -3.17 -26.33
CA ALA A 330 6.49 -2.63 -26.62
C ALA A 330 6.50 -1.33 -27.46
N ILE A 331 7.54 -0.49 -27.30
CA ILE A 331 7.77 0.75 -28.07
C ILE A 331 9.25 0.88 -28.47
#